data_AF-A0A6N4XP80-F1
#
_entry.id   AF-A0A6N4XP80-F1
#
_cell.length_a   1.000
_cell.length_b   1.000
_cell.length_c   1.000
_cell.angle_alpha   90.00
_cell.angle_beta   90.00
_cell.angle_gamma   90.00
#
_symmetry.space_group_name_H-M   'P 1'
#
loop_
_entity.id
_entity.type
_entity.pdbx_description
1 polymer ?
#
loop_
_entity_poly.entity_id
_entity_poly.type
_entity_poly.pdbx_seq_one_letter_code
_entity_poly.pdbx_strand_id
1 'polypeptide(L)'
;MKKLILVRHAKSDWPEETEDFDRPLADKGLEEAMHMSRFLKNNNISIDCFVSSPAVRALNTCKIFNQTYHLNMKTHDKLYNPSERNFESVIYDLNDEDNSVAFFSHNNGISNFANSISEDIFHFPTCGVACFEIDCNSWSEFDAANKKLVFFYEPGKINISL
;
A
#
# COMPACT_ATOMS: atom_id res chain seq x y z
N MET A 1 -6.64 2.07 -18.42
CA MET A 1 -6.28 1.10 -17.35
C MET A 1 -5.50 1.82 -16.28
N LYS A 2 -5.94 1.71 -15.03
CA LYS A 2 -5.23 2.19 -13.83
C LYS A 2 -4.84 1.02 -12.93
N LYS A 3 -3.84 1.20 -12.07
CA LYS A 3 -3.39 0.20 -11.08
C LYS A 3 -3.36 0.80 -9.69
N LEU A 4 -4.08 0.18 -8.77
CA LEU A 4 -4.06 0.53 -7.36
C LEU A 4 -3.30 -0.54 -6.59
N ILE A 5 -2.19 -0.16 -5.97
CA ILE A 5 -1.37 -1.03 -5.15
C ILE A 5 -1.66 -0.70 -3.69
N LEU A 6 -2.09 -1.70 -2.92
CA LEU A 6 -2.35 -1.59 -1.50
C LEU A 6 -1.19 -2.20 -0.74
N VAL A 7 -0.55 -1.43 0.13
CA VAL A 7 0.57 -1.85 0.98
C VAL A 7 0.18 -1.66 2.44
N ARG A 8 0.06 -2.75 3.20
CA ARG A 8 -0.02 -2.63 4.66
C ARG A 8 1.36 -2.26 5.19
N HIS A 9 1.44 -1.33 6.13
CA HIS A 9 2.71 -0.99 6.79
C HIS A 9 3.45 -2.25 7.28
N ALA A 10 4.79 -2.19 7.26
CA ALA A 10 5.62 -3.27 7.76
C ALA A 10 5.52 -3.41 9.29
N LYS A 11 6.10 -4.47 9.83
CA LYS A 11 5.97 -4.79 11.26
C LYS A 11 6.45 -3.62 12.12
N SER A 12 5.56 -3.10 12.96
CA SER A 12 5.85 -2.05 13.92
C SER A 12 6.31 -2.60 15.26
N ASP A 13 7.02 -1.75 16.00
CA ASP A 13 7.43 -2.01 17.37
C ASP A 13 6.46 -1.40 18.38
N TRP A 14 6.69 -1.67 19.66
CA TRP A 14 6.00 -1.07 20.80
C TRP A 14 7.00 -0.69 21.90
N PRO A 15 7.76 0.41 21.71
CA PRO A 15 8.56 0.97 22.79
C PRO A 15 7.64 1.47 23.92
N GLU A 16 8.17 1.51 25.14
CA GLU A 16 7.44 2.08 26.28
C GLU A 16 7.05 3.55 26.00
N GLU A 17 5.90 3.97 26.54
CA GLU A 17 5.38 5.35 26.46
C GLU A 17 5.20 5.92 25.04
N THR A 18 5.01 5.06 24.03
CA THR A 18 4.81 5.49 22.63
C THR A 18 3.33 5.45 22.24
N GLU A 19 2.78 6.59 21.83
CA GLU A 19 1.44 6.70 21.23
C GLU A 19 1.33 5.91 19.92
N ASP A 20 0.14 5.38 19.59
CA ASP A 20 0.02 4.48 18.41
C ASP A 20 0.51 5.14 17.12
N PHE A 21 0.22 6.43 16.93
CA PHE A 21 0.61 7.18 15.74
C PHE A 21 2.13 7.24 15.53
N ASP A 22 2.88 7.32 16.63
CA ASP A 22 4.34 7.53 16.66
C ASP A 22 5.14 6.23 16.69
N ARG A 23 4.47 5.08 16.70
CA ARG A 23 5.13 3.78 16.75
C ARG A 23 6.10 3.58 15.58
N PRO A 24 7.36 3.23 15.87
CA PRO A 24 8.34 2.96 14.83
C PRO A 24 8.13 1.58 14.19
N LEU A 25 8.90 1.32 13.12
CA LEU A 25 9.07 -0.03 12.60
C LEU A 25 9.99 -0.82 13.53
N ALA A 26 9.71 -2.11 13.69
CA ALA A 26 10.66 -3.05 14.30
C ALA A 26 11.75 -3.42 13.27
N ASP A 27 12.90 -3.91 13.73
CA ASP A 27 14.03 -4.30 12.85
C ASP A 27 13.58 -5.25 11.72
N LYS A 28 12.82 -6.28 12.08
CA LYS A 28 12.24 -7.21 11.09
C LYS A 28 11.34 -6.49 10.06
N GLY A 29 10.60 -5.47 10.48
CA GLY A 29 9.77 -4.68 9.59
C GLY A 29 10.58 -3.83 8.61
N LEU A 30 11.74 -3.32 9.05
CA LEU A 30 12.68 -2.61 8.16
C LEU A 30 13.20 -3.54 7.06
N GLU A 31 13.62 -4.75 7.44
CA GLU A 31 14.09 -5.78 6.51
C GLU A 31 12.99 -6.23 5.54
N GLU A 32 11.79 -6.55 6.05
CA GLU A 32 10.65 -6.96 5.22
C GLU A 32 10.26 -5.88 4.20
N ALA A 33 10.24 -4.60 4.60
CA ALA A 33 9.95 -3.49 3.69
C ALA A 33 11.01 -3.35 2.59
N MET A 34 12.29 -3.46 2.95
CA MET A 34 13.38 -3.39 1.98
C MET A 34 13.30 -4.55 0.98
N HIS A 35 13.11 -5.77 1.47
CA HIS A 35 12.98 -6.97 0.64
C HIS A 35 11.78 -6.90 -0.30
N MET A 36 10.61 -6.54 0.22
CA MET A 36 9.40 -6.41 -0.60
C MET A 36 9.58 -5.35 -1.69
N SER A 37 10.16 -4.19 -1.36
CA SER A 37 10.38 -3.13 -2.36
C SER A 37 11.29 -3.58 -3.51
N ARG A 38 12.39 -4.28 -3.21
CA ARG A 38 13.31 -4.83 -4.21
C ARG A 38 12.65 -5.95 -5.02
N PHE A 39 11.89 -6.82 -4.36
CA PHE A 39 11.14 -7.88 -5.00
C PHE A 39 10.17 -7.31 -6.06
N LEU A 40 9.38 -6.29 -5.70
CA LEU A 40 8.46 -5.65 -6.65
C LEU A 40 9.22 -5.01 -7.82
N LYS A 41 10.32 -4.30 -7.55
CA LYS A 41 11.14 -3.65 -8.58
C LYS A 41 11.75 -4.68 -9.55
N ASN A 42 12.29 -5.78 -9.02
CA ASN A 42 12.88 -6.87 -9.82
C ASN A 42 11.84 -7.62 -10.66
N ASN A 43 10.58 -7.66 -10.22
CA ASN A 43 9.45 -8.19 -10.98
C ASN A 43 8.81 -7.15 -11.92
N ASN A 44 9.49 -6.04 -12.21
CA ASN A 44 9.06 -4.97 -13.12
C ASN A 44 7.70 -4.34 -12.75
N ILE A 45 7.34 -4.33 -11.46
CA ILE A 45 6.13 -3.64 -11.00
C ILE A 45 6.41 -2.14 -11.03
N SER A 46 5.78 -1.44 -11.97
CA SER A 46 5.89 0.01 -12.15
C SER A 46 4.90 0.76 -11.27
N ILE A 47 5.35 1.84 -10.65
CA ILE A 47 4.54 2.71 -9.79
C ILE A 47 4.92 4.15 -10.14
N ASP A 48 3.93 5.03 -10.23
CA ASP A 48 4.11 6.43 -10.62
C ASP A 48 4.13 7.34 -9.39
N CYS A 49 3.30 7.02 -8.38
CA CYS A 49 3.14 7.85 -7.18
C CYS A 49 2.89 7.01 -5.92
N PHE A 50 3.47 7.45 -4.80
CA PHE A 50 3.21 6.88 -3.48
C PHE A 50 2.35 7.81 -2.62
N VAL A 51 1.33 7.26 -1.97
CA VAL A 51 0.48 7.96 -1.00
C VAL A 51 0.50 7.19 0.31
N SER A 52 0.95 7.82 1.38
CA SER A 52 1.07 7.16 2.69
C SER A 52 0.13 7.77 3.72
N SER A 53 -0.36 6.93 4.63
CA SER A 53 -0.75 7.41 5.96
C SER A 53 0.42 8.18 6.60
N PRO A 54 0.15 9.27 7.34
CA PRO A 54 1.19 10.03 8.01
C PRO A 54 1.75 9.35 9.27
N ALA A 55 1.10 8.29 9.78
CA ALA A 55 1.59 7.55 10.94
C ALA A 55 2.98 6.96 10.69
N VAL A 56 3.86 7.03 11.70
CA VAL A 56 5.31 6.81 11.57
C VAL A 56 5.64 5.49 10.88
N ARG A 57 5.02 4.38 11.29
CA ARG A 57 5.23 3.05 10.68
C ARG A 57 4.85 2.97 9.21
N ALA A 58 3.75 3.60 8.79
CA ALA A 58 3.31 3.58 7.39
C ALA A 58 4.21 4.47 6.54
N LEU A 59 4.48 5.69 7.01
CA LEU A 59 5.36 6.64 6.34
C LEU A 59 6.79 6.10 6.19
N ASN A 60 7.33 5.44 7.21
CA ASN A 60 8.66 4.83 7.13
C ASN A 60 8.67 3.62 6.19
N THR A 61 7.61 2.80 6.14
CA THR A 61 7.48 1.73 5.14
C THR A 61 7.51 2.32 3.73
N CYS A 62 6.75 3.40 3.49
CA CYS A 62 6.71 4.11 2.22
C CYS A 62 8.08 4.68 1.83
N LYS A 63 8.78 5.32 2.78
CA LYS A 63 10.15 5.85 2.57
C LYS A 63 11.13 4.76 2.19
N ILE A 64 11.06 3.58 2.82
CA ILE A 64 11.91 2.43 2.48
C ILE A 64 11.63 1.95 1.05
N PHE A 65 10.35 1.83 0.66
CA PHE A 65 10.00 1.53 -0.72
C PHE A 65 10.56 2.59 -1.69
N ASN A 66 10.53 3.86 -1.29
CA ASN A 66 10.99 4.96 -2.13
C ASN A 66 12.52 5.01 -2.31
N GLN A 67 13.29 4.35 -1.44
CA GLN A 67 14.72 4.16 -1.67
C GLN A 67 15.00 3.26 -2.89
N THR A 68 14.05 2.42 -3.29
CA THR A 68 14.15 1.53 -4.46
C THR A 68 13.54 2.16 -5.71
N TYR A 69 12.47 2.97 -5.54
CA TYR A 69 11.66 3.49 -6.63
C TYR A 69 12.01 4.92 -7.06
N HIS A 70 12.47 5.77 -6.13
CA HIS A 70 12.85 7.17 -6.38
C HIS A 70 11.73 8.02 -7.00
N LEU A 71 10.53 7.96 -6.42
CA LEU A 71 9.32 8.62 -6.89
C LEU A 71 8.90 9.78 -5.98
N ASN A 72 7.92 10.53 -6.47
CA ASN A 72 7.16 11.47 -5.65
C ASN A 72 6.33 10.71 -4.60
N MET A 73 6.32 11.25 -3.38
CA MET A 73 5.58 10.72 -2.26
C MET A 73 4.74 11.83 -1.63
N LYS A 74 3.48 11.54 -1.34
CA LYS A 74 2.58 12.40 -0.58
C LYS A 74 1.99 11.67 0.62
N THR A 75 1.52 12.41 1.61
CA THR A 75 0.75 11.86 2.74
C THR A 75 -0.72 12.20 2.61
N HIS A 76 -1.58 11.34 3.14
CA HIS A 76 -3.01 11.59 3.20
C HIS A 76 -3.59 11.06 4.52
N ASP A 77 -4.16 11.94 5.35
CA ASP A 77 -4.59 11.62 6.72
C ASP A 77 -5.68 10.54 6.77
N LYS A 78 -6.58 10.55 5.78
CA LYS A 78 -7.61 9.51 5.59
C LYS A 78 -7.05 8.08 5.49
N LEU A 79 -5.75 7.89 5.22
CA LEU A 79 -5.13 6.57 5.19
C LEU A 79 -4.71 6.06 6.58
N TYR A 80 -4.83 6.85 7.66
CA TYR A 80 -4.65 6.39 9.04
C TYR A 80 -5.97 5.88 9.62
N ASN A 81 -5.99 4.62 10.10
CA ASN A 81 -7.22 3.93 10.52
C ASN A 81 -8.42 4.10 9.56
N PRO A 82 -8.24 3.80 8.25
CA PRO A 82 -9.23 4.11 7.23
C PRO A 82 -10.46 3.21 7.30
N SER A 83 -11.61 3.76 6.92
CA SER A 83 -12.73 3.00 6.36
C SER A 83 -12.56 2.79 4.85
N GLU A 84 -13.41 1.98 4.23
CA GLU A 84 -13.46 1.77 2.78
C GLU A 84 -13.71 3.09 2.03
N ARG A 85 -14.66 3.90 2.52
CA ARG A 85 -14.94 5.24 1.98
C ARG A 85 -13.77 6.21 2.08
N ASN A 86 -12.89 6.01 3.06
CA ASN A 86 -11.67 6.81 3.14
C ASN A 86 -10.75 6.51 1.96
N PHE A 87 -10.56 5.24 1.59
CA PHE A 87 -9.80 4.87 0.41
C PHE A 87 -10.41 5.42 -0.87
N GLU A 88 -11.72 5.23 -1.09
CA GLU A 88 -12.44 5.77 -2.24
C GLU A 88 -12.21 7.29 -2.37
N SER A 89 -12.34 8.02 -1.27
CA SER A 89 -12.08 9.45 -1.28
C SER A 89 -10.64 9.81 -1.65
N VAL A 90 -9.63 9.05 -1.20
CA VAL A 90 -8.24 9.30 -1.61
C VAL A 90 -8.03 8.97 -3.09
N ILE A 91 -8.72 7.95 -3.62
CA ILE A 91 -8.68 7.59 -5.04
C ILE A 91 -9.22 8.72 -5.91
N TYR A 92 -10.32 9.35 -5.50
CA TYR A 92 -10.91 10.48 -6.22
C TYR A 92 -10.04 11.74 -6.23
N ASP A 93 -9.09 11.85 -5.30
CA ASP A 93 -8.14 12.96 -5.21
C ASP A 93 -6.82 12.66 -5.98
N LEU A 94 -6.74 11.56 -6.74
CA LEU A 94 -5.56 11.19 -7.53
C LEU A 94 -5.47 11.97 -8.85
N ASN A 95 -4.24 12.14 -9.35
CA ASN A 95 -4.01 12.73 -10.66
C ASN A 95 -4.25 11.67 -11.74
N ASP A 96 -5.04 12.00 -12.76
CA ASP A 96 -5.30 11.13 -13.90
C ASP A 96 -4.07 10.88 -14.79
N GLU A 97 -2.98 11.62 -14.59
CA GLU A 97 -1.68 11.31 -15.22
C GLU A 97 -0.98 10.10 -14.57
N ASP A 98 -1.27 9.81 -13.29
CA ASP A 98 -0.72 8.65 -12.60
C ASP A 98 -1.51 7.39 -13.01
N ASN A 99 -0.86 6.42 -13.63
CA ASN A 99 -1.47 5.16 -14.03
C ASN A 99 -1.33 4.07 -12.97
N SER A 100 -0.36 4.18 -12.08
CA SER A 100 -0.08 3.21 -11.02
C SER A 100 0.23 3.93 -9.72
N VAL A 101 -0.60 3.73 -8.70
CA VAL A 101 -0.47 4.43 -7.41
C VAL A 101 -0.43 3.43 -6.27
N ALA A 102 0.54 3.57 -5.38
CA ALA A 102 0.66 2.73 -4.18
C ALA A 102 0.24 3.47 -2.91
N PHE A 103 -0.68 2.85 -2.17
CA PHE A 103 -1.19 3.32 -0.89
C PHE A 103 -0.55 2.56 0.27
N PHE A 104 0.01 3.28 1.23
CA PHE A 104 0.58 2.73 2.46
C PHE A 104 -0.35 2.99 3.64
N SER A 105 -0.92 1.93 4.21
CA SER A 105 -2.00 2.05 5.20
C SER A 105 -1.99 0.92 6.25
N HIS A 106 -3.11 0.74 6.97
CA HIS A 106 -3.24 -0.03 8.19
C HIS A 106 -4.39 -1.03 8.11
N ASN A 107 -4.26 -2.12 8.86
CA ASN A 107 -5.40 -2.98 9.17
C ASN A 107 -6.27 -2.35 10.28
N ASN A 108 -7.56 -2.67 10.35
CA ASN A 108 -8.28 -3.60 9.47
C ASN A 108 -8.71 -2.98 8.12
N GLY A 109 -8.71 -1.66 8.02
CA GLY A 109 -9.26 -0.92 6.88
C GLY A 109 -8.75 -1.35 5.51
N ILE A 110 -7.44 -1.56 5.35
CA ILE A 110 -6.87 -1.98 4.06
C ILE A 110 -7.35 -3.37 3.61
N SER A 111 -7.53 -4.31 4.56
CA SER A 111 -8.08 -5.63 4.26
C SER A 111 -9.56 -5.54 3.89
N ASN A 112 -10.33 -4.75 4.64
CA ASN A 112 -11.75 -4.55 4.34
C ASN A 112 -11.96 -3.89 2.98
N PHE A 113 -11.17 -2.87 2.64
CA PHE A 113 -11.24 -2.21 1.35
C PHE A 113 -10.84 -3.15 0.19
N ALA A 114 -9.78 -3.96 0.36
CA ALA A 114 -9.45 -4.97 -0.65
C ALA A 114 -10.58 -5.98 -0.85
N ASN A 115 -11.26 -6.39 0.23
CA ASN A 115 -12.42 -7.28 0.19
C ASN A 115 -13.66 -6.62 -0.42
N SER A 116 -13.80 -5.29 -0.36
CA SER A 116 -14.95 -4.59 -0.94
C SER A 116 -14.84 -4.41 -2.46
N ILE A 117 -13.64 -4.57 -3.02
CA ILE A 117 -13.37 -4.37 -4.46
C ILE A 117 -12.97 -5.67 -5.18
N SER A 118 -13.10 -6.82 -4.52
CA SER A 118 -12.71 -8.13 -5.03
C SER A 118 -13.65 -9.23 -4.52
N GLU A 119 -13.71 -10.34 -5.24
CA GLU A 119 -14.40 -11.56 -4.76
C GLU A 119 -13.52 -12.41 -3.83
N ASP A 120 -12.21 -12.16 -3.82
CA ASP A 120 -11.25 -12.83 -2.94
C ASP A 120 -11.32 -12.31 -1.50
N ILE A 121 -10.93 -13.16 -0.54
CA ILE A 121 -10.82 -12.80 0.87
C ILE A 121 -9.35 -12.51 1.21
N PHE A 122 -9.07 -11.26 1.52
CA PHE A 122 -7.77 -10.75 1.94
C PHE A 122 -7.69 -10.58 3.46
N HIS A 123 -6.57 -11.06 3.99
CA HIS A 123 -6.07 -10.71 5.32
C HIS A 123 -4.64 -10.23 5.16
N PHE A 124 -4.43 -8.92 5.11
CA PHE A 124 -3.09 -8.37 4.88
C PHE A 124 -2.17 -8.67 6.06
N PRO A 125 -1.07 -9.42 5.88
CA PRO A 125 0.01 -9.43 6.86
C PRO A 125 0.74 -8.08 6.84
N THR A 126 1.58 -7.81 7.84
CA THR A 126 2.48 -6.65 7.80
C THR A 126 3.34 -6.72 6.53
N CYS A 127 3.52 -5.58 5.86
CA CYS A 127 4.21 -5.50 4.56
C CYS A 127 3.58 -6.34 3.43
N GLY A 128 2.33 -6.80 3.58
CA GLY A 128 1.57 -7.41 2.47
C GLY A 128 1.23 -6.39 1.39
N VAL A 129 1.27 -6.82 0.13
CA VAL A 129 1.07 -5.98 -1.06
C VAL A 129 0.05 -6.63 -1.99
N ALA A 130 -1.06 -5.96 -2.29
CA ALA A 130 -1.96 -6.37 -3.38
C ALA A 130 -1.93 -5.34 -4.50
N CYS A 131 -2.13 -5.78 -5.74
CA CYS A 131 -2.33 -4.90 -6.87
C CYS A 131 -3.65 -5.23 -7.55
N PHE A 132 -4.46 -4.21 -7.75
CA PHE A 132 -5.70 -4.27 -8.52
C PHE A 132 -5.54 -3.47 -9.79
N GLU A 133 -5.90 -4.07 -10.91
CA GLU A 133 -6.08 -3.39 -12.18
C GLU A 133 -7.53 -2.91 -12.27
N ILE A 134 -7.71 -1.65 -12.67
CA ILE A 134 -8.99 -0.97 -12.74
C ILE A 134 -9.21 -0.55 -14.19
N ASP A 135 -10.32 -1.01 -14.76
CA ASP A 135 -10.73 -0.74 -16.14
C ASP A 135 -11.36 0.65 -16.28
N CYS A 136 -10.53 1.67 -16.09
CA CYS A 136 -10.88 3.07 -16.26
C CYS A 136 -9.75 3.89 -16.89
N ASN A 137 -10.11 5.08 -17.39
CA ASN A 137 -9.16 6.09 -17.86
C ASN A 137 -8.94 7.19 -16.82
N SER A 138 -9.95 7.48 -16.00
CA SER A 138 -9.88 8.44 -14.90
C SER A 138 -10.13 7.77 -13.56
N TRP A 139 -9.47 8.24 -12.50
CA TRP A 139 -9.71 7.76 -11.14
C TRP A 139 -11.13 8.08 -10.65
N SER A 140 -11.81 9.09 -11.21
CA SER A 140 -13.21 9.39 -10.88
C SER A 140 -14.20 8.30 -11.33
N GLU A 141 -13.79 7.43 -12.24
CA GLU A 141 -14.61 6.31 -12.75
C GLU A 141 -14.50 5.07 -11.86
N PHE A 142 -13.73 5.13 -10.76
CA PHE A 142 -13.37 3.99 -9.93
C PHE A 142 -14.56 3.12 -9.55
N ASP A 143 -15.65 3.68 -9.03
CA ASP A 143 -16.81 2.88 -8.55
C ASP A 143 -17.43 2.01 -9.63
N ALA A 144 -17.63 2.56 -10.83
CA ALA A 144 -18.29 1.85 -11.93
C ALA A 144 -17.35 0.90 -12.69
N ALA A 145 -16.04 1.10 -12.59
CA ALA A 145 -15.05 0.32 -13.33
C ALA A 145 -14.96 -1.13 -12.84
N ASN A 146 -14.62 -2.04 -13.75
CA ASN A 146 -14.27 -3.40 -13.34
C ASN A 146 -12.92 -3.40 -12.64
N LYS A 147 -12.79 -4.16 -11.53
CA LYS A 147 -11.53 -4.35 -10.80
C LYS A 147 -11.11 -5.81 -10.91
N LYS A 148 -9.82 -6.02 -11.09
CA LYS A 148 -9.23 -7.36 -11.16
C LYS A 148 -7.97 -7.43 -10.31
N LEU A 149 -7.88 -8.43 -9.44
CA LEU A 149 -6.63 -8.74 -8.74
C LEU A 149 -5.55 -9.15 -9.76
N VAL A 150 -4.40 -8.49 -9.70
CA VAL A 150 -3.20 -8.84 -10.48
C VAL A 150 -2.29 -9.76 -9.69
N PHE A 151 -2.02 -9.40 -8.43
CA PHE A 151 -1.23 -10.22 -7.50
C PHE A 151 -1.53 -9.86 -6.06
N PHE A 152 -1.20 -10.78 -5.15
CA PHE A 152 -1.11 -10.54 -3.72
C PHE A 152 0.16 -11.20 -3.19
N TYR A 153 1.07 -10.40 -2.65
CA TYR A 153 2.35 -10.83 -2.12
C TYR A 153 2.41 -10.65 -0.61
N GLU A 154 2.98 -11.65 0.04
CA GLU A 154 3.17 -11.69 1.48
C GLU A 154 4.66 -11.93 1.76
N PRO A 155 5.29 -11.19 2.69
CA PRO A 155 6.73 -11.32 2.94
C PRO A 155 7.20 -12.75 3.22
N GLY A 156 6.39 -13.54 3.93
CA GLY A 156 6.71 -14.94 4.26
C GLY A 156 6.49 -15.94 3.11
N LYS A 157 5.98 -15.51 1.96
CA LYS A 157 5.63 -16.38 0.81
C LYS A 157 6.36 -16.00 -0.49
N ILE A 158 7.14 -14.93 -0.48
CA ILE A 158 7.97 -14.55 -1.63
C ILE A 158 9.31 -15.28 -1.56
N ASN A 159 9.67 -15.99 -2.63
CA ASN A 159 11.01 -16.56 -2.76
C ASN A 159 11.96 -15.47 -3.26
N ILE A 160 13.00 -15.20 -2.48
CA ILE A 160 14.03 -14.23 -2.81
C ILE A 160 15.29 -15.02 -3.18
N SER A 161 15.58 -15.12 -4.47
CA SER A 161 16.95 -15.37 -4.92
C SER A 161 17.73 -14.08 -4.65
N LEU A 162 18.56 -14.10 -3.61
CA LEU A 162 19.56 -13.05 -3.32
C LEU A 162 20.57 -12.95 -4.45
#